data_AF-A0AAD4VU95-F1
#
_entry.id   AF-A0AAD4VU95-F1
#
_cell.length_a   1.000
_cell.length_b   1.000
_cell.length_c   1.000
_cell.angle_alpha   90.00
_cell.angle_beta   90.00
_cell.angle_gamma   90.00
#
_symmetry.space_group_name_H-M   'P 1'
#
loop_
_entity.id
_entity.type
_entity.pdbx_description
1 polymer ?
#
loop_
_entity_poly.entity_id
_entity_poly.type
_entity_poly.pdbx_seq_one_letter_code
_entity_poly.pdbx_strand_id
1 'polypeptide(L)'
;MVRILNVPMDMIFLFSQINIALIVLMCNMGPISSRAQPQNMTLPHDEVEALREIAAQLHKKDWNFSDPCSNVPTFSTPHTDQYNNTLFCNCSFPGNVCHVQSIFLMGQELDGVLPPALVKLPYIKQLNLDQNYLSGPIPSKWTSTKLEFLALSVNNLSGPIPSYLGNIVTLQALGLESNLFS
;
A
#
# COMPACT_ATOMS: atom_id res chain seq x y z
N MET A 1 41.50 -64.60 -51.77
CA MET A 1 40.50 -63.78 -52.49
C MET A 1 39.19 -64.56 -52.51
N VAL A 2 38.02 -63.89 -52.59
CA VAL A 2 36.63 -64.37 -52.36
C VAL A 2 36.09 -64.04 -50.96
N ARG A 3 34.92 -63.39 -50.94
CA ARG A 3 34.09 -63.05 -49.76
C ARG A 3 33.19 -64.23 -49.38
N ILE A 4 32.79 -64.30 -48.12
CA ILE A 4 31.49 -64.86 -47.71
C ILE A 4 30.75 -63.79 -46.89
N LEU A 5 29.42 -63.72 -47.03
CA LEU A 5 28.55 -62.64 -46.55
C LEU A 5 27.82 -62.98 -45.23
N ASN A 6 27.36 -61.91 -44.56
CA ASN A 6 26.49 -61.82 -43.38
C ASN A 6 25.47 -62.96 -43.16
N VAL A 7 25.20 -63.31 -41.89
CA VAL A 7 24.04 -62.88 -41.04
C VAL A 7 24.24 -63.45 -39.59
N PRO A 8 23.41 -63.19 -38.55
CA PRO A 8 23.00 -61.88 -37.97
C PRO A 8 22.95 -61.88 -36.41
N MET A 9 22.30 -60.85 -35.82
CA MET A 9 21.64 -60.77 -34.50
C MET A 9 22.46 -60.77 -33.19
N ASP A 10 22.30 -59.65 -32.46
CA ASP A 10 22.09 -59.51 -31.01
C ASP A 10 22.94 -60.31 -30.00
N MET A 11 23.92 -59.64 -29.37
CA MET A 11 24.10 -59.52 -27.90
C MET A 11 25.36 -58.69 -27.57
N ILE A 12 25.24 -57.51 -26.95
CA ILE A 12 25.39 -57.24 -25.50
C ILE A 12 26.87 -56.99 -25.03
N PHE A 13 27.04 -55.80 -24.43
CA PHE A 13 28.10 -55.31 -23.50
C PHE A 13 29.55 -54.98 -23.94
N LEU A 14 29.88 -53.69 -23.69
CA LEU A 14 31.17 -53.07 -23.30
C LEU A 14 32.24 -52.87 -24.41
N PHE A 15 33.12 -51.84 -24.37
CA PHE A 15 33.38 -50.73 -23.42
C PHE A 15 33.59 -49.38 -24.15
N SER A 16 33.03 -48.26 -23.66
CA SER A 16 33.79 -47.08 -23.15
C SER A 16 32.85 -45.98 -22.64
N GLN A 17 33.29 -45.18 -21.68
CA GLN A 17 32.42 -44.33 -20.85
C GLN A 17 32.07 -42.97 -21.50
N ILE A 18 30.80 -42.55 -21.38
CA ILE A 18 30.38 -41.18 -21.05
C ILE A 18 29.07 -41.27 -20.25
N ASN A 19 28.89 -40.31 -19.33
CA ASN A 19 28.00 -40.43 -18.18
C ASN A 19 26.55 -39.95 -18.42
N ILE A 20 25.64 -40.63 -17.71
CA ILE A 20 24.44 -40.10 -17.05
C ILE A 20 23.25 -39.65 -17.93
N ALA A 21 22.12 -40.26 -17.62
CA ALA A 21 20.79 -39.96 -18.12
C ALA A 21 20.30 -38.52 -17.84
N LEU A 22 19.45 -37.99 -18.73
CA LEU A 22 18.07 -37.69 -18.33
C LEU A 22 17.15 -37.55 -19.57
N ILE A 23 15.89 -37.93 -19.37
CA ILE A 23 14.87 -38.08 -20.41
C ILE A 23 14.43 -36.71 -20.91
N VAL A 24 14.73 -36.37 -22.17
CA VAL A 24 14.18 -35.18 -22.84
C VAL A 24 12.77 -35.48 -23.36
N LEU A 25 11.83 -35.65 -22.45
CA LEU A 25 10.40 -35.54 -22.74
C LEU A 25 9.93 -34.13 -22.36
N MET A 26 10.50 -33.11 -23.02
CA MET A 26 10.07 -31.74 -22.79
C MET A 26 8.68 -31.54 -23.40
N CYS A 27 7.74 -31.16 -22.54
CA CYS A 27 6.34 -30.96 -22.88
C CYS A 27 6.19 -29.94 -24.02
N ASN A 28 5.19 -30.14 -24.88
CA ASN A 28 4.67 -29.10 -25.80
C ASN A 28 3.91 -28.01 -25.02
N MET A 29 4.58 -27.41 -24.03
CA MET A 29 4.17 -26.15 -23.43
C MET A 29 4.98 -25.07 -24.13
N GLY A 30 4.40 -24.47 -25.17
CA GLY A 30 4.88 -23.17 -25.65
C GLY A 30 4.93 -22.19 -24.48
N PRO A 31 5.75 -21.12 -24.56
CA PRO A 31 5.90 -20.19 -23.45
C PRO A 31 4.53 -19.70 -23.01
N ILE A 32 4.16 -20.00 -21.75
CA ILE A 32 3.06 -19.30 -21.09
C ILE A 32 3.58 -17.87 -20.88
N SER A 33 3.44 -17.06 -21.94
CA SER A 33 3.41 -15.62 -21.80
C SER A 33 2.10 -15.31 -21.08
N SER A 34 2.10 -15.47 -19.76
CA SER A 34 1.18 -14.76 -18.89
C SER A 34 1.56 -13.30 -18.96
N ARG A 35 1.26 -12.68 -20.11
CA ARG A 35 1.18 -11.25 -20.26
C ARG A 35 -0.01 -10.83 -19.41
N ALA A 36 0.25 -10.66 -18.11
CA ALA A 36 -0.62 -9.91 -17.24
C ALA A 36 -0.84 -8.57 -17.96
N GLN A 37 -2.06 -8.38 -18.45
CA GLN A 37 -2.51 -7.04 -18.78
C GLN A 37 -2.31 -6.22 -17.50
N PRO A 38 -1.87 -4.95 -17.57
CA PRO A 38 -1.88 -4.10 -16.40
C PRO A 38 -3.32 -4.08 -15.87
N GLN A 39 -3.54 -4.76 -14.74
CA GLN A 39 -4.83 -4.73 -14.07
C GLN A 39 -4.92 -3.33 -13.49
N ASN A 40 -5.77 -2.50 -14.10
CA ASN A 40 -6.01 -1.13 -13.65
C ASN A 40 -6.61 -1.18 -12.25
N MET A 41 -5.74 -1.16 -11.26
CA MET A 41 -6.05 -1.04 -9.85
C MET A 41 -6.90 0.20 -9.62
N THR A 42 -8.03 0.05 -8.94
CA THR A 42 -9.04 1.11 -8.82
C THR A 42 -9.36 1.39 -7.36
N LEU A 43 -9.28 2.65 -6.94
CA LEU A 43 -9.80 3.10 -5.64
C LEU A 43 -11.32 3.35 -5.76
N PRO A 44 -12.16 2.86 -4.81
CA PRO A 44 -13.59 3.14 -4.78
C PRO A 44 -13.93 4.63 -4.82
N HIS A 45 -15.01 4.99 -5.52
CA HIS A 45 -15.42 6.38 -5.73
C HIS A 45 -15.75 7.11 -4.42
N ASP A 46 -16.31 6.40 -3.44
CA ASP A 46 -16.59 6.89 -2.10
C ASP A 46 -15.33 7.18 -1.29
N GLU A 47 -14.26 6.39 -1.46
CA GLU A 47 -12.94 6.73 -0.89
C GLU A 47 -12.28 7.91 -1.61
N VAL A 48 -12.43 8.04 -2.94
CA VAL A 48 -11.97 9.24 -3.67
C VAL A 48 -12.67 10.50 -3.14
N GLU A 49 -13.98 10.44 -2.90
CA GLU A 49 -14.74 11.56 -2.34
C GLU A 49 -14.39 11.82 -0.86
N ALA A 50 -14.14 10.78 -0.07
CA ALA A 50 -13.61 10.91 1.28
C ALA A 50 -12.27 11.64 1.29
N LEU A 51 -11.35 11.32 0.37
CA LEU A 51 -10.07 12.02 0.22
C LEU A 51 -10.24 13.49 -0.17
N ARG A 52 -11.24 13.85 -0.99
CA ARG A 52 -11.58 15.26 -1.28
C ARG A 52 -12.06 16.00 -0.05
N GLU A 53 -12.94 15.39 0.75
CA GLU A 53 -13.44 15.99 1.99
C GLU A 53 -12.30 16.13 3.03
N ILE A 54 -11.43 15.12 3.15
CA ILE A 54 -10.23 15.15 4.00
C ILE A 54 -9.30 16.30 3.57
N ALA A 55 -9.02 16.45 2.28
CA ALA A 55 -8.18 17.53 1.77
C ALA A 55 -8.78 18.90 2.05
N ALA A 56 -10.10 19.07 1.86
CA ALA A 56 -10.79 20.31 2.16
C ALA A 56 -10.74 20.64 3.66
N GLN A 57 -10.92 19.65 4.54
CA GLN A 57 -10.84 19.80 6.00
C GLN A 57 -9.43 20.13 6.50
N LEU A 58 -8.40 19.58 5.86
CA LEU A 58 -6.99 19.90 6.10
C LEU A 58 -6.52 21.20 5.40
N HIS A 59 -7.38 21.85 4.61
CA HIS A 59 -7.05 22.93 3.67
C HIS A 59 -5.91 22.59 2.66
N LYS A 60 -5.67 21.31 2.36
CA LYS A 60 -4.65 20.88 1.40
C LYS A 60 -5.11 21.17 -0.04
N LYS A 61 -4.62 22.27 -0.61
CA LYS A 61 -5.03 22.83 -1.92
C LYS A 61 -4.39 22.14 -3.13
N ASP A 62 -3.28 21.44 -2.93
CA ASP A 62 -2.40 20.86 -3.96
C ASP A 62 -2.56 19.34 -4.13
N TRP A 63 -3.50 18.70 -3.43
CA TRP A 63 -3.67 17.24 -3.48
C TRP A 63 -4.13 16.78 -4.86
N ASN A 64 -3.32 15.97 -5.54
CA ASN A 64 -3.67 15.36 -6.81
C ASN A 64 -4.56 14.11 -6.60
N PHE A 65 -5.80 14.16 -7.10
CA PHE A 65 -6.76 13.04 -7.06
C PHE A 65 -6.87 12.28 -8.41
N SER A 66 -6.02 12.59 -9.39
CA SER A 66 -6.13 12.03 -10.75
C SER A 66 -5.76 10.54 -10.78
N ASP A 67 -4.89 10.11 -9.87
CA ASP A 67 -4.50 8.71 -9.70
C ASP A 67 -3.97 8.45 -8.28
N PRO A 68 -4.86 8.26 -7.27
CA PRO A 68 -4.44 8.15 -5.87
C PRO A 68 -3.79 6.79 -5.52
N CYS A 69 -3.94 5.76 -6.36
CA CYS A 69 -3.50 4.39 -6.02
C CYS A 69 -2.91 3.56 -7.18
N SER A 70 -2.90 4.02 -8.43
CA SER A 70 -2.36 3.20 -9.52
C SER A 70 -0.84 3.36 -9.65
N ASN A 71 -0.18 2.22 -9.86
CA ASN A 71 1.19 2.05 -10.37
C ASN A 71 2.38 2.51 -9.50
N VAL A 72 2.35 3.58 -8.68
CA VAL A 72 3.43 3.90 -7.71
C VAL A 72 2.92 4.67 -6.47
N PRO A 73 3.16 4.21 -5.22
CA PRO A 73 2.77 4.93 -4.01
C PRO A 73 3.82 5.99 -3.60
N THR A 74 3.95 7.05 -4.40
CA THR A 74 4.77 8.22 -4.04
C THR A 74 4.10 9.51 -4.50
N PHE A 75 3.13 10.01 -3.73
CA PHE A 75 2.69 11.40 -3.90
C PHE A 75 3.74 12.33 -3.29
N SER A 76 4.79 12.62 -4.07
CA SER A 76 5.74 13.69 -3.74
C SER A 76 5.01 15.03 -3.76
N THR A 77 4.49 15.42 -2.60
CA THR A 77 4.13 16.80 -2.28
C THR A 77 5.31 17.71 -2.62
N PRO A 78 5.12 18.88 -3.25
CA PRO A 78 6.21 19.81 -3.48
C PRO A 78 7.01 20.07 -2.19
N HIS A 79 8.33 20.07 -2.32
CA HIS A 79 9.29 19.93 -1.23
C HIS A 79 9.02 20.75 0.04
N THR A 80 8.92 20.06 1.17
CA THR A 80 9.78 20.33 2.33
C THR A 80 10.75 19.15 2.44
N ASP A 81 12.07 19.40 2.35
CA ASP A 81 13.11 18.40 2.01
C ASP A 81 13.36 17.27 3.03
N GLN A 82 12.49 17.10 4.03
CA GLN A 82 12.75 16.27 5.21
C GLN A 82 11.79 15.10 5.40
N TYR A 83 10.58 15.13 4.82
CA TYR A 83 9.51 14.18 5.17
C TYR A 83 8.99 13.36 3.98
N ASN A 84 8.87 12.05 4.19
CA ASN A 84 8.30 11.12 3.21
C ASN A 84 6.77 11.13 3.27
N ASN A 85 6.18 12.22 2.74
CA ASN A 85 4.75 12.36 2.63
C ASN A 85 4.22 11.43 1.53
N THR A 86 3.21 10.64 1.87
CA THR A 86 2.65 9.65 0.96
C THR A 86 1.24 9.25 1.37
N LEU A 87 0.44 8.87 0.38
CA LEU A 87 -0.79 8.11 0.57
C LEU A 87 -0.51 6.68 0.09
N PHE A 88 -0.71 5.71 0.97
CA PHE A 88 -0.50 4.30 0.67
C PHE A 88 -1.82 3.55 0.59
N CYS A 89 -2.04 2.87 -0.52
CA CYS A 89 -3.20 2.02 -0.75
C CYS A 89 -2.81 0.54 -0.74
N ASN A 90 -3.63 -0.28 -0.13
CA ASN A 90 -3.52 -1.73 -0.24
C ASN A 90 -4.41 -2.22 -1.38
N CYS A 91 -3.78 -2.73 -2.43
CA CYS A 91 -4.41 -3.25 -3.63
C CYS A 91 -4.38 -4.79 -3.70
N SER A 92 -4.18 -5.47 -2.57
CA SER A 92 -4.23 -6.94 -2.49
C SER A 92 -5.65 -7.50 -2.38
N PHE A 93 -6.68 -6.66 -2.52
CA PHE A 93 -8.08 -7.08 -2.43
C PHE A 93 -8.57 -7.70 -3.75
N PRO A 94 -9.48 -8.70 -3.70
CA PRO A 94 -10.09 -9.27 -4.89
C PRO A 94 -10.78 -8.21 -5.77
N GLY A 95 -10.75 -8.41 -7.09
CA GLY A 95 -11.46 -7.55 -8.05
C GLY A 95 -10.70 -6.29 -8.49
N ASN A 96 -9.36 -6.25 -8.28
CA ASN A 96 -8.48 -5.11 -8.61
C ASN A 96 -8.84 -3.83 -7.85
N VAL A 97 -9.39 -3.99 -6.63
CA VAL A 97 -9.77 -2.87 -5.76
C VAL A 97 -8.60 -2.53 -4.85
N CYS A 98 -8.32 -1.24 -4.72
CA CYS A 98 -7.45 -0.70 -3.68
C CYS A 98 -8.30 -0.09 -2.56
N HIS A 99 -7.74 -0.04 -1.35
CA HIS A 99 -8.30 0.74 -0.25
C HIS A 99 -7.19 1.59 0.41
N VAL A 100 -7.52 2.80 0.87
CA VAL A 100 -6.53 3.66 1.55
C VAL A 100 -6.19 3.06 2.91
N GLN A 101 -4.89 2.82 3.15
CA GLN A 101 -4.40 2.21 4.38
C GLN A 101 -3.58 3.18 5.24
N SER A 102 -2.80 4.08 4.63
CA SER A 102 -2.00 5.07 5.36
C SER A 102 -2.05 6.45 4.68
N ILE A 103 -2.12 7.52 5.50
CA ILE A 103 -1.98 8.92 5.07
C ILE A 103 -0.89 9.58 5.91
N PHE A 104 0.21 9.96 5.29
CA PHE A 104 1.31 10.70 5.91
C PHE A 104 1.47 12.07 5.24
N LEU A 105 1.21 13.13 5.99
CA LEU A 105 1.28 14.53 5.55
C LEU A 105 1.97 15.38 6.65
N MET A 106 3.19 14.99 6.98
CA MET A 106 4.05 15.63 7.97
C MET A 106 4.76 16.86 7.38
N GLY A 107 4.82 17.99 8.12
CA GLY A 107 5.54 19.18 7.65
C GLY A 107 4.94 19.76 6.36
N GLN A 108 3.60 19.84 6.28
CA GLN A 108 2.85 20.23 5.09
C GLN A 108 2.13 21.58 5.22
N GLU A 109 2.46 22.35 6.26
CA GLU A 109 1.89 23.67 6.57
C GLU A 109 0.35 23.66 6.65
N LEU A 110 -0.26 22.51 6.98
CA LEU A 110 -1.71 22.35 6.99
C LEU A 110 -2.33 23.17 8.14
N ASP A 111 -3.19 24.12 7.82
CA ASP A 111 -3.79 25.10 8.76
C ASP A 111 -5.29 24.84 9.04
N GLY A 112 -5.81 23.71 8.55
CA GLY A 112 -7.20 23.28 8.75
C GLY A 112 -7.47 22.61 10.09
N VAL A 113 -8.37 21.62 10.05
CA VAL A 113 -8.81 20.83 11.21
C VAL A 113 -8.59 19.34 10.97
N LEU A 114 -8.55 18.56 12.05
CA LEU A 114 -8.52 17.10 11.94
C LEU A 114 -9.80 16.59 11.26
N PRO A 115 -9.69 15.82 10.15
CA PRO A 115 -10.83 15.52 9.30
C PRO A 115 -11.79 14.50 9.92
N PRO A 116 -13.04 14.87 10.26
CA PRO A 116 -14.04 13.88 10.68
C PRO A 116 -14.41 12.91 9.54
N ALA A 117 -14.07 13.25 8.29
CA ALA A 117 -14.21 12.42 7.10
C ALA A 117 -13.33 11.17 7.10
N LEU A 118 -12.28 11.09 7.94
CA LEU A 118 -11.39 9.92 8.05
C LEU A 118 -12.16 8.60 8.27
N VAL A 119 -13.30 8.66 8.96
CA VAL A 119 -14.19 7.52 9.20
C VAL A 119 -14.77 6.88 7.92
N LYS A 120 -14.72 7.60 6.79
CA LYS A 120 -15.18 7.12 5.47
C LYS A 120 -14.13 6.28 4.74
N LEU A 121 -12.92 6.12 5.28
CA LEU A 121 -11.89 5.24 4.73
C LEU A 121 -11.92 3.90 5.49
N PRO A 122 -12.59 2.84 4.98
CA PRO A 122 -12.93 1.67 5.78
C PRO A 122 -11.74 0.80 6.21
N TYR A 123 -10.56 1.00 5.59
CA TYR A 123 -9.33 0.25 5.85
C TYR A 123 -8.16 1.13 6.33
N ILE A 124 -8.41 2.39 6.69
CA ILE A 124 -7.38 3.27 7.24
C ILE A 124 -6.84 2.71 8.56
N LYS A 125 -5.52 2.58 8.63
CA LYS A 125 -4.77 2.06 9.78
C LYS A 125 -3.77 3.05 10.33
N GLN A 126 -3.22 3.95 9.50
CA GLN A 126 -2.13 4.83 9.93
C GLN A 126 -2.38 6.27 9.47
N LEU A 127 -2.31 7.20 10.41
CA LEU A 127 -2.39 8.63 10.15
C LEU A 127 -1.19 9.32 10.80
N ASN A 128 -0.40 10.05 10.01
CA ASN A 128 0.60 10.97 10.51
C ASN A 128 0.31 12.37 9.94
N LEU A 129 0.05 13.31 10.84
CA LEU A 129 -0.13 14.74 10.57
C LEU A 129 0.81 15.59 11.44
N ASP A 130 1.95 15.03 11.86
CA ASP A 130 2.93 15.70 12.71
C ASP A 130 3.46 16.99 12.05
N GLN A 131 3.84 17.98 12.87
CA GLN A 131 4.47 19.22 12.42
C GLN A 131 3.63 19.97 11.38
N ASN A 132 2.39 20.28 11.73
CA ASN A 132 1.51 21.15 10.95
C ASN A 132 0.95 22.26 11.86
N TYR A 133 -0.01 23.04 11.35
CA TYR A 133 -0.68 24.11 12.07
C TYR A 133 -2.16 23.77 12.36
N LEU A 134 -2.49 22.47 12.40
CA LEU A 134 -3.87 21.99 12.52
C LEU A 134 -4.45 22.37 13.88
N SER A 135 -5.73 22.77 13.87
CA SER A 135 -6.38 23.35 15.04
C SER A 135 -7.69 22.64 15.41
N GLY A 136 -8.18 22.94 16.62
CA GLY A 136 -9.42 22.38 17.17
C GLY A 136 -9.25 21.00 17.82
N PRO A 137 -10.36 20.34 18.19
CA PRO A 137 -10.34 19.09 18.93
C PRO A 137 -10.18 17.86 18.02
N ILE A 138 -9.73 16.75 18.63
CA ILE A 138 -9.79 15.42 18.01
C ILE A 138 -11.26 15.07 17.73
N PRO A 139 -11.64 14.62 16.51
CA PRO A 139 -13.04 14.37 16.18
C PRO A 139 -13.62 13.11 16.85
N SER A 140 -14.82 13.23 17.42
CA SER A 140 -15.52 12.08 18.02
C SER A 140 -15.84 10.94 17.05
N LYS A 141 -16.01 11.26 15.75
CA LYS A 141 -16.18 10.26 14.68
C LYS A 141 -15.01 9.28 14.56
N TRP A 142 -13.82 9.61 15.08
CA TRP A 142 -12.67 8.72 14.99
C TRP A 142 -12.80 7.48 15.89
N THR A 143 -13.71 7.47 16.87
CA THR A 143 -13.97 6.30 17.74
C THR A 143 -14.38 5.03 16.99
N SER A 144 -14.84 5.12 15.74
CA SER A 144 -15.23 3.98 14.89
C SER A 144 -14.21 3.66 13.79
N THR A 145 -13.04 4.32 13.79
CA THR A 145 -11.92 3.94 12.93
C THR A 145 -11.21 2.69 13.46
N LYS A 146 -10.35 2.09 12.63
CA LYS A 146 -9.49 0.96 13.01
C LYS A 146 -8.01 1.36 12.95
N LEU A 147 -7.72 2.57 13.41
CA LEU A 147 -6.35 3.09 13.47
C LEU A 147 -5.48 2.20 14.38
N GLU A 148 -4.28 1.92 13.90
CA GLU A 148 -3.19 1.22 14.56
C GLU A 148 -2.09 2.21 14.97
N PHE A 149 -1.91 3.27 14.19
CA PHE A 149 -0.96 4.36 14.43
C PHE A 149 -1.63 5.72 14.23
N LEU A 150 -1.50 6.60 15.21
CA LEU A 150 -1.94 7.99 15.13
C LEU A 150 -0.85 8.92 15.66
N ALA A 151 -0.32 9.79 14.81
CA ALA A 151 0.62 10.85 15.22
C ALA A 151 0.11 12.22 14.77
N LEU A 152 -0.04 13.12 15.74
CA LEU A 152 -0.59 14.47 15.61
C LEU A 152 0.30 15.52 16.30
N SER A 153 1.55 15.16 16.58
CA SER A 153 2.46 15.91 17.43
C SER A 153 2.91 17.21 16.77
N VAL A 154 3.19 18.24 17.56
CA VAL A 154 3.60 19.57 17.05
C VAL A 154 2.51 20.15 16.13
N ASN A 155 1.38 20.50 16.72
CA ASN A 155 0.23 21.15 16.07
C ASN A 155 -0.44 22.15 17.04
N ASN A 156 -1.52 22.80 16.60
CA ASN A 156 -2.31 23.75 17.38
C ASN A 156 -3.63 23.14 17.90
N LEU A 157 -3.69 21.82 18.07
CA LEU A 157 -4.90 21.10 18.51
C LEU A 157 -5.22 21.41 19.96
N SER A 158 -6.51 21.50 20.30
CA SER A 158 -6.97 22.04 21.58
C SER A 158 -8.22 21.36 22.13
N GLY A 159 -8.52 21.62 23.40
CA GLY A 159 -9.59 20.95 24.15
C GLY A 159 -9.10 19.68 24.86
N PRO A 160 -10.01 18.84 25.38
CA PRO A 160 -9.62 17.65 26.13
C PRO A 160 -9.11 16.54 25.22
N ILE A 161 -8.11 15.78 25.69
CA ILE A 161 -7.78 14.48 25.09
C ILE A 161 -8.98 13.54 25.34
N PRO A 162 -9.66 13.06 24.29
CA PRO A 162 -10.92 12.38 24.48
C PRO A 162 -10.75 10.91 24.86
N SER A 163 -11.49 10.47 25.89
CA SER A 163 -11.48 9.09 26.37
C SER A 163 -11.88 8.05 25.31
N TYR A 164 -12.63 8.44 24.28
CA TYR A 164 -13.00 7.54 23.17
C TYR A 164 -11.82 7.10 22.29
N LEU A 165 -10.62 7.70 22.40
CA LEU A 165 -9.41 7.12 21.81
C LEU A 165 -9.11 5.74 22.41
N GLY A 166 -9.43 5.53 23.69
CA GLY A 166 -9.33 4.22 24.35
C GLY A 166 -10.33 3.17 23.84
N ASN A 167 -11.35 3.57 23.08
CA ASN A 167 -12.28 2.64 22.42
C ASN A 167 -11.71 2.10 21.10
N ILE A 168 -10.68 2.74 20.54
CA ILE A 168 -10.00 2.29 19.32
C ILE A 168 -9.03 1.17 19.70
N VAL A 169 -9.57 -0.02 19.97
CA VAL A 169 -8.81 -1.19 20.49
C VAL A 169 -7.71 -1.70 19.56
N THR A 170 -7.64 -1.22 18.32
CA THR A 170 -6.57 -1.49 17.36
C THR A 170 -5.34 -0.59 17.54
N LEU A 171 -5.47 0.52 18.28
CA LEU A 171 -4.45 1.56 18.38
C LEU A 171 -3.26 1.08 19.22
N GLN A 172 -2.08 1.07 18.61
CA GLN A 172 -0.82 0.59 19.19
C GLN A 172 0.13 1.74 19.52
N ALA A 173 0.04 2.85 18.80
CA ALA A 173 0.86 4.05 19.01
C ALA A 173 0.02 5.32 18.86
N LEU A 174 0.25 6.27 19.78
CA LEU A 174 -0.44 7.55 19.86
C LEU A 174 0.57 8.66 20.20
N GLY A 175 0.85 9.55 19.24
CA GLY A 175 1.63 10.78 19.42
C GLY A 175 0.70 11.99 19.49
N LEU A 176 0.81 12.78 20.55
CA LEU A 176 -0.05 13.95 20.85
C LEU A 176 0.74 15.14 21.44
N GLU A 177 2.04 14.98 21.68
CA GLU A 177 2.89 15.97 22.34
C GLU A 177 3.00 17.28 21.55
N SER A 178 3.35 18.36 22.25
CA SER A 178 3.47 19.70 21.66
C SER A 178 2.18 20.17 20.96
N ASN A 179 1.05 20.03 21.65
CA ASN A 179 -0.27 20.57 21.31
C ASN A 179 -0.81 21.43 22.48
N LEU A 180 -2.01 21.99 22.31
CA LEU A 180 -2.71 22.86 23.27
C LEU A 180 -3.86 22.13 24.00
N PHE A 181 -3.69 20.82 24.25
CA PHE A 181 -4.69 20.01 24.98
C PHE A 181 -4.74 20.38 26.48
N SER A 182 -5.93 20.21 27.08
CA SER A 182 -6.28 20.61 28.46
C SER A 182 -6.87 19.47 29.29
#